data_AF-A0A3B8VWN0-F1
#
_entry.id   AF-A0A3B8VWN0-F1
#
_cell.length_a   1.000
_cell.length_b   1.000
_cell.length_c   1.000
_cell.angle_alpha   90.00
_cell.angle_beta   90.00
_cell.angle_gamma   90.00
#
_symmetry.space_group_name_H-M   'P 1'
#
loop_
_entity.id
_entity.type
_entity.pdbx_description
1 polymer ?
#
loop_
_entity_poly.entity_id
_entity_poly.type
_entity_poly.pdbx_seq_one_letter_code
_entity_poly.pdbx_strand_id
1 'polypeptide(L)' 'IWVFNIKANRFLRNMVRAIVGTLLMVGRGKITADDFCKIIESKDRGKAGTSAPGHALYLVDVEYPQEIFIENK' A
#
# COMPACT_ATOMS: atom_id res chain seq x y z
N ILE A 1 1.02 -14.13 12.11
CA ILE A 1 1.89 -13.27 11.28
C ILE A 1 1.03 -12.14 10.75
N TRP A 2 1.49 -10.89 10.82
CA TRP A 2 0.74 -9.74 10.29
C TRP A 2 1.09 -9.51 8.83
N VAL A 3 0.08 -9.36 7.97
CA VAL A 3 0.24 -9.15 6.52
C VAL A 3 -0.65 -7.99 6.09
N PHE A 4 -0.11 -7.07 5.30
CA PHE A 4 -0.85 -5.98 4.68
C PHE A 4 -1.19 -6.36 3.24
N ASN A 5 -2.48 -6.51 2.93
CA ASN A 5 -2.97 -6.69 1.57
C ASN A 5 -3.51 -5.36 1.04
N ILE A 6 -2.93 -4.85 -0.05
CA ILE A 6 -3.32 -3.59 -0.67
C ILE A 6 -3.61 -3.84 -2.15
N LYS A 7 -4.84 -3.53 -2.56
CA LYS A 7 -5.32 -3.68 -3.94
C LYS A 7 -5.73 -2.31 -4.49
N ALA A 8 -5.33 -2.01 -5.72
CA ALA A 8 -5.73 -0.81 -6.44
C ALA A 8 -5.64 -1.04 -7.95
N ASN A 9 -6.26 -0.16 -8.74
CA ASN A 9 -6.13 -0.14 -10.20
C ASN A 9 -4.72 0.28 -10.66
N ARG A 10 -4.04 1.14 -9.90
CA ARG A 10 -2.66 1.53 -10.14
C ARG A 10 -1.98 2.01 -8.86
N PHE A 11 -0.65 1.96 -8.86
CA PHE A 11 0.18 2.50 -7.78
C PHE A 11 1.20 3.51 -8.31
N LEU A 12 1.49 4.54 -7.53
CA LEU A 12 2.63 5.42 -7.77
C LEU A 12 3.92 4.78 -7.26
N ARG A 13 5.08 5.26 -7.76
CA ARG A 13 6.39 4.81 -7.29
C ARG A 13 6.48 4.98 -5.77
N ASN A 14 6.86 3.91 -5.07
CA ASN A 14 6.98 3.83 -3.60
C ASN A 14 5.67 4.02 -2.81
N MET A 15 4.49 4.10 -3.45
CA MET A 15 3.20 4.35 -2.79
C MET A 15 2.89 3.32 -1.70
N VAL A 16 2.87 2.03 -2.06
CA VAL A 16 2.55 0.94 -1.12
C VAL A 16 3.50 0.94 0.07
N ARG A 17 4.80 1.09 -0.19
CA ARG A 17 5.84 1.10 0.85
C ARG A 17 5.70 2.29 1.79
N ALA A 18 5.30 3.46 1.29
CA ALA A 18 5.06 4.65 2.11
C ALA A 18 3.81 4.49 2.99
N ILE A 19 2.72 3.93 2.43
CA ILE A 19 1.49 3.64 3.18
C ILE A 19 1.79 2.68 4.33
N VAL A 20 2.41 1.54 4.04
CA VAL A 20 2.76 0.53 5.05
C VAL A 20 3.73 1.10 6.09
N GLY A 21 4.74 1.87 5.65
CA GLY A 21 5.67 2.55 6.55
C GLY A 21 4.99 3.50 7.54
N THR A 22 3.96 4.22 7.09
CA THR A 22 3.18 5.13 7.94
C THR A 22 2.23 4.35 8.86
N LEU A 23 1.59 3.28 8.38
CA LEU A 23 0.76 2.39 9.21
C LEU A 23 1.58 1.70 10.32
N LEU A 24 2.85 1.38 10.07
CA LEU A 24 3.75 0.88 11.12
C LEU A 24 4.01 1.91 12.23
N MET A 25 3.95 3.22 11.92
CA MET A 25 4.02 4.25 12.95
C MET A 25 2.77 4.27 13.82
N VAL A 26 1.59 4.06 13.22
CA VAL A 26 0.32 3.88 13.96
C VAL A 26 0.39 2.67 14.88
N GLY A 27 0.79 1.51 14.34
CA GLY A 27 0.92 0.27 15.12
C GLY A 27 1.96 0.34 16.25
N ARG A 28 2.92 1.27 16.17
CA ARG A 28 3.91 1.56 17.21
C ARG A 28 3.48 2.69 18.17
N GLY A 29 2.29 3.25 18.00
CA GLY A 29 1.77 4.34 18.83
C GLY A 29 2.47 5.69 18.63
N LYS A 30 3.22 5.87 17.52
CA LYS A 30 3.91 7.15 17.23
C LYS A 30 2.99 8.23 16.70
N ILE A 31 1.93 7.83 16.00
CA ILE A 31 0.87 8.68 15.47
C ILE A 31 -0.47 7.95 15.66
N THR A 32 -1.58 8.69 15.64
CA THR A 32 -2.91 8.09 15.70
C THR A 32 -3.40 7.65 14.32
N ALA A 33 -4.48 6.87 14.27
CA ALA A 33 -5.15 6.54 13.01
C ALA A 33 -5.73 7.80 12.33
N ASP A 34 -6.20 8.77 13.12
CA ASP A 34 -6.70 10.05 12.61
C ASP A 34 -5.58 10.87 11.96
N ASP A 35 -4.37 10.89 12.55
CA ASP A 35 -3.20 11.52 11.95
C ASP A 35 -2.81 10.85 10.63
N PHE A 36 -2.91 9.53 10.55
CA PHE A 36 -2.70 8.81 9.29
C PHE A 36 -3.66 9.27 8.20
N CYS A 37 -4.96 9.40 8.52
CA CYS A 37 -5.95 9.93 7.58
C CYS A 37 -5.59 11.35 7.11
N LYS A 38 -5.23 12.24 8.04
CA LYS A 38 -4.78 13.62 7.70
C LYS A 38 -3.55 13.64 6.80
N ILE A 39 -2.60 12.73 7.00
CA ILE A 39 -1.42 12.60 6.14
C ILE A 39 -1.84 12.24 4.71
N ILE A 40 -2.74 11.26 4.54
CA ILE A 40 -3.26 10.87 3.22
C ILE A 40 -4.00 12.03 2.55
N GLU A 41 -4.89 12.71 3.29
CA GLU A 41 -5.67 13.85 2.79
C GLU A 41 -4.81 15.04 2.37
N SER A 42 -3.68 15.24 3.05
CA SER A 42 -2.74 16.31 2.72
C SER A 42 -2.03 16.14 1.37
N LYS A 43 -2.07 14.92 0.79
CA LYS A 43 -1.41 14.58 -0.49
C LYS A 43 0.09 14.93 -0.53
N ASP A 44 0.72 15.03 0.62
CA ASP A 44 2.10 15.46 0.77
C ASP A 44 2.97 14.29 1.25
N ARG A 45 3.89 13.85 0.38
CA ARG A 45 4.80 12.74 0.69
C ARG A 45 5.74 13.07 1.85
N GLY A 46 6.06 14.34 2.08
CA GLY A 46 6.93 14.77 3.18
C GLY A 46 6.34 14.47 4.56
N LYS A 47 5.01 14.40 4.67
CA LYS A 47 4.32 14.08 5.94
C LYS A 47 4.16 12.58 6.18
N ALA A 48 4.33 11.75 5.15
CA ALA A 48 4.26 10.30 5.28
C ALA A 48 5.54 9.70 5.87
N GLY A 49 5.40 8.59 6.56
CA GLY A 49 6.50 7.89 7.22
C GLY A 49 7.58 7.36 6.27
N THR A 50 8.66 6.86 6.87
CA THR A 50 9.73 6.18 6.14
C THR A 50 9.16 4.98 5.40
N SER A 51 9.53 4.83 4.12
CA SER A 51 9.08 3.71 3.30
C SER A 51 9.53 2.37 3.91
N ALA A 52 8.63 1.39 3.94
CA ALA A 52 8.96 0.01 4.30
C ALA A 52 10.10 -0.55 3.43
N PRO A 53 10.87 -1.56 3.88
CA PRO A 53 11.90 -2.21 3.07
C PRO A 53 11.34 -2.80 1.76
N GLY A 54 12.13 -2.74 0.68
CA GLY A 54 11.68 -3.20 -0.64
C GLY A 54 11.46 -4.71 -0.73
N HIS A 55 12.32 -5.49 -0.06
CA HIS A 55 12.22 -6.96 -0.02
C HIS A 55 11.01 -7.48 0.76
N ALA A 56 10.29 -6.62 1.49
CA ALA A 56 9.09 -7.00 2.23
C ALA A 56 7.80 -6.86 1.39
N LEU A 57 7.90 -6.34 0.15
CA LEU A 57 6.77 -6.16 -0.75
C LEU A 57 6.79 -7.23 -1.84
N TYR A 58 5.64 -7.89 -2.03
CA TYR A 58 5.44 -8.92 -3.04
C TYR A 58 4.19 -8.60 -3.86
N LEU A 59 4.26 -8.83 -5.18
CA LEU A 59 3.07 -8.86 -6.03
C LEU A 59 2.42 -10.23 -5.87
N VAL A 60 1.16 -10.26 -5.45
CA VAL A 60 0.45 -11.50 -5.12
C VAL A 60 -0.56 -11.89 -6.19
N ASP A 61 -1.27 -10.90 -6.75
CA ASP A 61 -2.35 -11.14 -7.71
C ASP A 61 -2.52 -9.97 -8.67
N VAL A 62 -2.98 -10.27 -9.89
CA VAL A 62 -3.33 -9.29 -10.93
C VAL A 62 -4.62 -9.75 -11.59
N GLU A 63 -5.68 -8.96 -11.45
CA GLU A 63 -6.99 -9.28 -12.02
C GLU A 63 -7.09 -8.81 -13.46
N TYR A 64 -7.58 -9.72 -14.33
CA TYR A 64 -7.93 -9.45 -15.71
C TYR A 64 -9.41 -9.79 -15.95
N PRO A 65 -10.12 -9.02 -16.81
CA PRO A 65 -11.45 -9.39 -17.29
C PRO A 65 -11.48 -10.78 -17.93
N GLN A 66 -12.56 -11.52 -17.73
CA GLN A 66 -12.67 -12.91 -18.19
C GLN A 66 -12.61 -13.03 -19.72
N GLU A 67 -13.06 -12.00 -20.43
CA GLU A 67 -13.14 -11.98 -21.90
C GLU A 67 -11.76 -11.96 -22.57
N ILE A 68 -10.69 -11.70 -21.81
CA ILE A 68 -9.31 -11.67 -22.31
C ILE A 68 -8.72 -13.09 -22.41
N PHE A 69 -9.22 -14.04 -21.62
CA PHE A 69 -8.68 -15.40 -21.64
C PHE A 69 -9.17 -16.14 -22.88
N ILE A 70 -8.24 -16.63 -23.70
CA ILE A 70 -8.57 -17.50 -24.84
C ILE A 70 -8.91 -18.88 -24.27
N GLU A 71 -10.15 -19.34 -24.48
CA GLU A 71 -10.51 -20.73 -24.19
C GLU A 71 -9.72 -21.66 -25.12
N ASN A 72 -8.65 -22.27 -24.61
CA ASN A 72 -8.06 -23.43 -25.28
C ASN A 72 -9.00 -24.61 -25.05
N LYS A 73 -9.75 -24.97 -26.08
CA LYS A 73 -10.47 -26.26 -26.16
C LYS A 73 -9.50 -27.41 -26.36
#